data_AF-H2ZB72-F1
#
_entry.id   AF-H2ZB72-F1
#
_cell.length_a   1.000
_cell.length_b   1.000
_cell.length_c   1.000
_cell.angle_alpha   90.00
_cell.angle_beta   90.00
_cell.angle_gamma   90.00
#
_symmetry.space_group_name_H-M   'P 1'
#
loop_
_entity.id
_entity.type
_entity.pdbx_description
1 polymer ?
#
loop_
_entity_poly.entity_id
_entity_poly.type
_entity_poly.pdbx_seq_one_letter_code
_entity_poly.pdbx_strand_id
1 'polypeptide(L)'
;MSNRQQVSLASGCWQKGTVIHEILHSLGFWHEQSRPDRDSHVRINYGNIYRGMGYNFNKLSRQQVNSRNSPYDIGSVMHYNSYAFSSNRQATITDLQGRTLRTQRNGFSREDIKQLNAMYGCRTTGTGGGGGTGTGGGTGGTCRDENAMCARWAGSGECQKNPRYMLKSCCLSCKSGGGGTCTDASTNCPAWARAGECRRNPGYMRPNCCRSCRST
;
A
#
# COMPACT_ATOMS: atom_id res chain seq x y z
N MET A 1 -1.09 -20.93 -24.09
CA MET A 1 -0.03 -19.95 -23.78
C MET A 1 -0.08 -19.68 -22.28
N SER A 2 1.05 -19.80 -21.56
CA SER A 2 1.07 -19.55 -20.11
C SER A 2 1.12 -18.04 -19.85
N ASN A 3 0.04 -17.45 -19.34
CA ASN A 3 -0.06 -16.02 -19.01
C ASN A 3 0.59 -15.70 -17.64
N ARG A 4 1.77 -16.25 -17.36
CA ARG A 4 2.46 -16.05 -16.07
C ARG A 4 3.47 -14.89 -16.17
N GLN A 5 3.22 -13.81 -15.44
CA GLN A 5 4.21 -12.77 -15.18
C GLN A 5 4.91 -13.05 -13.85
N GLN A 6 6.24 -13.20 -13.87
CA GLN A 6 7.02 -13.44 -12.66
C GLN A 6 7.42 -12.11 -12.02
N VAL A 7 7.28 -12.04 -10.69
CA VAL A 7 7.79 -10.95 -9.87
C VAL A 7 8.80 -11.55 -8.91
N SER A 8 10.04 -11.08 -8.95
CA SER A 8 11.13 -11.62 -8.13
C SER A 8 11.42 -10.68 -6.96
N LEU A 9 11.30 -11.22 -5.74
CA LEU A 9 11.78 -10.56 -4.53
C LEU A 9 13.00 -11.33 -4.04
N ALA A 10 14.20 -10.81 -4.31
CA ALA A 10 15.44 -11.41 -3.84
C ALA A 10 15.50 -11.39 -2.29
N SER A 11 16.43 -12.16 -1.72
CA SER A 11 16.68 -12.12 -0.27
C SER A 11 16.98 -10.68 0.19
N GLY A 12 16.23 -10.19 1.18
CA GLY A 12 16.29 -8.80 1.64
C GLY A 12 15.29 -7.84 0.98
N CYS A 13 14.56 -8.25 -0.06
CA CYS A 13 13.59 -7.41 -0.77
C CYS A 13 12.15 -7.49 -0.23
N TRP A 14 11.93 -8.16 0.90
CA TRP A 14 10.59 -8.37 1.50
C TRP A 14 10.04 -7.16 2.26
N GLN A 15 10.65 -6.00 2.13
CA GLN A 15 10.19 -4.77 2.76
C GLN A 15 8.96 -4.22 2.04
N LYS A 16 8.01 -3.67 2.79
CA LYS A 16 6.73 -3.16 2.26
C LYS A 16 6.90 -2.31 1.00
N GLY A 17 7.78 -1.30 1.01
CA GLY A 17 7.95 -0.42 -0.15
C GLY A 17 8.59 -1.10 -1.35
N THR A 18 9.49 -2.06 -1.13
CA THR A 18 10.08 -2.86 -2.22
C THR A 18 9.02 -3.76 -2.87
N VAL A 19 8.19 -4.43 -2.07
CA VAL A 19 7.09 -5.23 -2.62
C VAL A 19 6.13 -4.35 -3.42
N ILE A 20 5.80 -3.16 -2.91
CA ILE A 20 4.96 -2.19 -3.63
C ILE A 20 5.61 -1.75 -4.95
N HIS A 21 6.92 -1.48 -4.96
CA HIS A 21 7.68 -1.11 -6.17
C HIS A 21 7.57 -2.17 -7.27
N GLU A 22 7.82 -3.43 -6.93
CA GLU A 22 7.76 -4.54 -7.90
C GLU A 22 6.32 -4.81 -8.39
N ILE A 23 5.32 -4.63 -7.53
CA ILE A 23 3.92 -4.71 -7.93
C ILE A 23 3.57 -3.57 -8.89
N LEU A 24 4.02 -2.34 -8.64
CA LEU A 24 3.77 -1.21 -9.55
C LEU A 24 4.37 -1.43 -10.94
N HIS A 25 5.56 -2.01 -11.05
CA HIS A 25 6.09 -2.45 -12.33
C HIS A 25 5.14 -3.41 -13.05
N SER A 26 4.56 -4.36 -12.32
CA SER A 26 3.60 -5.31 -12.87
C SER A 26 2.28 -4.65 -13.29
N LEU A 27 1.94 -3.52 -12.68
CA LEU A 27 0.79 -2.68 -13.02
C LEU A 27 1.10 -1.64 -14.12
N GLY A 28 2.27 -1.71 -14.76
CA GLY A 28 2.62 -0.86 -15.89
C GLY A 28 3.29 0.48 -15.55
N PHE A 29 3.88 0.59 -14.35
CA PHE A 29 4.67 1.76 -13.97
C PHE A 29 6.14 1.56 -14.30
N TRP A 30 6.73 2.58 -14.91
CA TRP A 30 8.18 2.67 -15.10
C TRP A 30 8.80 3.49 -13.96
N HIS A 31 10.13 3.48 -13.87
CA HIS A 31 10.80 4.32 -12.89
C HIS A 31 10.58 5.80 -13.15
N GLU A 32 10.37 6.57 -12.08
CA GLU A 32 10.06 8.00 -12.18
C GLU A 32 11.20 8.78 -12.86
N GLN A 33 12.47 8.41 -12.61
CA GLN A 33 13.63 9.04 -13.25
C GLN A 33 13.78 8.75 -14.74
N SER A 34 12.96 7.86 -15.30
CA SER A 34 12.92 7.57 -16.73
C SER A 34 11.88 8.41 -17.47
N ARG A 35 11.15 9.30 -16.80
CA ARG A 35 10.17 10.17 -17.47
C ARG A 35 10.81 11.07 -18.55
N PRO A 36 10.08 11.40 -19.63
CA PRO A 36 10.58 12.30 -20.68
C PRO A 36 10.96 13.70 -20.18
N ASP A 37 10.29 14.19 -19.13
CA ASP A 37 10.46 15.52 -18.53
C ASP A 37 11.48 15.54 -17.36
N ARG A 38 12.11 14.41 -17.01
CA ARG A 38 12.95 14.29 -15.81
C ARG A 38 14.10 15.29 -15.72
N ASP A 39 14.67 15.71 -16.84
CA ASP A 39 15.80 16.65 -16.87
C ASP A 39 15.40 18.09 -16.43
N SER A 40 14.11 18.39 -16.33
CA SER A 40 13.60 19.64 -15.71
C SER A 40 13.50 19.56 -14.19
N HIS A 41 13.80 18.40 -13.58
CA HIS A 41 13.62 18.15 -12.15
C HIS A 41 14.89 17.59 -11.49
N VAL A 42 15.63 16.74 -12.19
CA VAL A 42 16.82 16.07 -11.68
C VAL A 42 17.95 16.08 -12.71
N ARG A 43 19.18 15.89 -12.23
CA ARG A 43 20.37 15.68 -13.07
C ARG A 43 20.91 14.27 -12.89
N ILE A 44 21.26 13.63 -14.00
CA ILE A 44 21.94 12.33 -13.99
C ILE A 44 23.45 12.54 -14.15
N ASN A 45 24.21 12.14 -13.14
CA ASN A 45 25.67 12.26 -13.13
C ASN A 45 26.29 10.97 -13.71
N TYR A 46 26.30 10.85 -15.04
CA TYR A 46 26.76 9.64 -15.73
C TYR A 46 28.19 9.21 -15.37
N GLY A 47 29.07 10.16 -15.03
CA GLY A 47 30.44 9.86 -14.58
C GLY A 47 30.52 9.08 -13.25
N ASN A 48 29.44 9.08 -12.47
CA ASN A 48 29.37 8.34 -11.20
C ASN A 48 28.72 6.95 -11.34
N ILE A 49 28.26 6.58 -12.54
CA ILE A 49 27.54 5.32 -12.78
C ILE A 49 28.54 4.22 -13.16
N TYR A 50 28.29 2.97 -12.73
CA TYR A 50 29.06 1.82 -13.23
C TYR A 50 29.08 1.78 -14.77
N ARG A 51 30.26 1.50 -15.33
CA ARG A 51 30.42 1.36 -16.79
C ARG A 51 29.44 0.30 -17.30
N GLY A 52 28.69 0.64 -18.35
CA GLY A 52 27.67 -0.23 -18.95
C GLY A 52 26.29 -0.19 -18.27
N MET A 53 26.13 0.48 -17.11
CA MET A 53 24.84 0.56 -16.40
C MET A 53 24.05 1.84 -16.69
N GLY A 54 24.53 2.70 -17.61
CA GLY A 54 23.88 3.96 -17.96
C GLY A 54 22.47 3.80 -18.53
N TYR A 55 22.14 2.64 -19.12
CA TYR A 55 20.83 2.37 -19.70
C TYR A 55 19.69 2.39 -18.68
N ASN A 56 19.97 2.11 -17.40
CA ASN A 56 18.99 2.18 -16.30
C ASN A 56 18.47 3.61 -16.05
N PHE A 57 19.12 4.61 -16.64
CA PHE A 57 18.77 6.02 -16.54
C PHE A 57 18.28 6.58 -17.88
N ASN A 58 17.99 5.72 -18.87
CA ASN A 58 17.44 6.16 -20.14
C ASN A 58 16.03 6.77 -19.93
N LYS A 59 15.77 7.86 -20.66
CA LYS A 59 14.41 8.40 -20.74
C LYS A 59 13.57 7.51 -21.64
N LEU A 60 12.33 7.33 -21.27
CA LEU A 60 11.28 6.81 -22.14
C LEU A 60 10.75 7.95 -23.00
N SER A 61 10.20 7.61 -24.17
CA SER A 61 9.52 8.58 -25.03
C SER A 61 8.10 8.87 -24.54
N ARG A 62 7.52 9.99 -25.00
CA ARG A 62 6.12 10.36 -24.73
C ARG A 62 5.09 9.36 -25.31
N GLN A 63 5.52 8.48 -26.22
CA GLN A 63 4.69 7.40 -26.76
C GLN A 63 4.73 6.15 -25.85
N GLN A 64 5.81 5.95 -25.11
CA GLN A 64 6.00 4.79 -24.23
C GLN A 64 5.44 5.01 -22.82
N VAL A 65 5.39 6.26 -22.34
CA VAL A 65 4.92 6.59 -21.01
C VAL A 65 4.01 7.81 -21.02
N ASN A 66 2.96 7.74 -20.19
CA ASN A 66 2.02 8.83 -19.98
C ASN A 66 1.98 9.16 -18.48
N SER A 67 2.41 10.39 -18.13
CA SER A 67 2.42 10.88 -16.75
C SER A 67 1.02 11.21 -16.20
N ARG A 68 -0.03 11.10 -17.02
CA ARG A 68 -1.45 11.36 -16.66
C ARG A 68 -1.66 12.71 -15.98
N ASN A 69 -0.98 13.73 -16.49
CA ASN A 69 -0.97 15.10 -15.94
C ASN A 69 -0.49 15.20 -14.48
N SER A 70 0.23 14.19 -13.98
CA SER A 70 0.85 14.21 -12.66
C SER A 70 2.22 14.90 -12.72
N PRO A 71 2.56 15.79 -11.76
CA PRO A 71 3.88 16.40 -11.67
C PRO A 71 4.96 15.34 -11.43
N TYR A 72 6.22 15.70 -11.68
CA TYR A 72 7.36 14.83 -11.35
C TYR A 72 7.47 14.64 -9.84
N ASP A 73 7.54 13.40 -9.38
CA ASP A 73 7.50 13.06 -7.95
C ASP A 73 8.78 12.38 -7.44
N ILE A 74 9.68 13.17 -6.84
CA ILE A 74 10.89 12.67 -6.17
C ILE A 74 10.54 11.69 -5.02
N GLY A 75 9.35 11.84 -4.42
CA GLY A 75 8.84 10.96 -3.36
C GLY A 75 8.21 9.67 -3.86
N SER A 76 8.11 9.45 -5.18
CA SER A 76 7.54 8.22 -5.74
C SER A 76 8.32 6.99 -5.26
N VAL A 77 7.60 5.92 -4.95
CA VAL A 77 8.22 4.62 -4.67
C VAL A 77 8.96 4.06 -5.90
N MET A 78 8.64 4.56 -7.09
CA MET A 78 9.27 4.22 -8.36
C MET A 78 10.51 5.07 -8.68
N HIS A 79 10.83 6.10 -7.89
CA HIS A 79 12.03 6.91 -8.10
C HIS A 79 13.27 6.24 -7.50
N TYR A 80 14.38 6.17 -8.24
CA TYR A 80 15.67 5.73 -7.70
C TYR A 80 16.23 6.66 -6.63
N ASN A 81 16.96 6.12 -5.65
CA ASN A 81 17.70 6.96 -4.70
C ASN A 81 18.93 7.60 -5.37
N SER A 82 19.51 8.61 -4.70
CA SER A 82 20.64 9.40 -5.22
C SER A 82 21.90 8.59 -5.55
N TYR A 83 22.06 7.38 -5.01
CA TYR A 83 23.28 6.56 -5.15
C TYR A 83 23.05 5.28 -5.96
N ALA A 84 21.89 5.15 -6.61
CA ALA A 84 21.59 3.98 -7.45
C ALA A 84 22.69 3.78 -8.50
N PHE A 85 23.20 2.55 -8.61
CA PHE A 85 24.28 2.18 -9.55
C PHE A 85 25.57 3.02 -9.45
N SER A 86 25.84 3.65 -8.29
CA SER A 86 27.05 4.42 -8.07
C SER A 86 28.30 3.53 -8.04
N SER A 87 29.32 3.90 -8.82
CA SER A 87 30.61 3.21 -8.90
C SER A 87 31.68 3.79 -7.96
N ASN A 88 31.45 5.00 -7.46
CA ASN A 88 32.45 5.79 -6.72
C ASN A 88 31.89 6.40 -5.42
N ARG A 89 30.73 5.90 -4.95
CA ARG A 89 30.00 6.39 -3.77
C ARG A 89 29.52 7.85 -3.87
N GLN A 90 29.61 8.46 -5.05
CA GLN A 90 29.02 9.78 -5.32
C GLN A 90 27.62 9.63 -5.90
N ALA A 91 26.82 10.69 -5.78
CA ALA A 91 25.44 10.67 -6.24
C ALA A 91 25.36 10.56 -7.77
N THR A 92 24.59 9.59 -8.26
CA THR A 92 24.24 9.39 -9.67
C THR A 92 23.01 10.19 -10.07
N ILE A 93 22.16 10.57 -9.10
CA ILE A 93 21.01 11.45 -9.30
C ILE A 93 21.05 12.57 -8.25
N THR A 94 20.90 13.81 -8.69
CA THR A 94 20.79 14.99 -7.83
C THR A 94 19.64 15.88 -8.25
N ASP A 95 19.26 16.85 -7.41
CA ASP A 95 18.47 17.98 -7.89
C ASP A 95 19.28 18.85 -8.88
N LEU A 96 18.65 19.88 -9.42
CA LEU A 96 19.30 20.78 -10.38
C LEU A 96 20.47 21.56 -9.77
N GLN A 97 20.48 21.74 -8.44
CA GLN A 97 21.53 22.40 -7.67
C GLN A 97 22.65 21.44 -7.23
N GLY A 98 22.59 20.16 -7.61
CA GLY A 98 23.62 19.17 -7.28
C GLY A 98 23.47 18.55 -5.88
N ARG A 99 22.36 18.77 -5.17
CA ARG A 99 22.11 18.19 -3.85
C ARG A 99 21.47 16.81 -3.96
N THR A 100 21.69 15.98 -2.95
CA THR A 100 21.07 14.65 -2.88
C THR A 100 19.56 14.76 -2.66
N LEU A 101 18.85 13.80 -3.24
CA LEU A 101 17.40 13.71 -3.19
C LEU A 101 16.93 12.98 -1.92
N ARG A 102 15.82 13.45 -1.34
CA ARG A 102 15.10 12.77 -0.26
C ARG A 102 14.06 11.81 -0.84
N THR A 103 14.49 10.60 -1.19
CA THR A 103 13.62 9.54 -1.71
C THR A 103 13.10 8.63 -0.59
N GLN A 104 12.11 7.78 -0.88
CA GLN A 104 11.51 6.87 0.11
C GLN A 104 11.25 5.45 -0.42
N ARG A 105 11.17 4.49 0.50
CA ARG A 105 10.76 3.08 0.27
C ARG A 105 9.78 2.59 1.35
N ASN A 106 8.92 3.48 1.83
CA ASN A 106 7.91 3.21 2.86
C ASN A 106 6.56 2.75 2.25
N GLY A 107 6.23 3.22 1.05
CA GLY A 107 5.00 2.87 0.33
C GLY A 107 4.69 3.88 -0.78
N PHE A 108 3.45 3.89 -1.27
CA PHE A 108 3.02 4.84 -2.29
C PHE A 108 3.14 6.30 -1.82
N SER A 109 3.57 7.17 -2.72
CA SER A 109 3.35 8.60 -2.60
C SER A 109 1.89 8.97 -2.93
N ARG A 110 1.54 10.25 -2.76
CA ARG A 110 0.23 10.77 -3.20
C ARG A 110 0.07 10.71 -4.71
N GLU A 111 1.15 10.96 -5.47
CA GLU A 111 1.12 10.95 -6.93
C GLU A 111 1.10 9.53 -7.49
N ASP A 112 1.78 8.56 -6.86
CA ASP A 112 1.68 7.14 -7.22
C ASP A 112 0.21 6.67 -7.19
N ILE A 113 -0.52 7.00 -6.12
CA ILE A 113 -1.93 6.64 -5.95
C ILE A 113 -2.81 7.31 -7.01
N LYS A 114 -2.59 8.61 -7.28
CA LYS A 114 -3.35 9.34 -8.29
C LYS A 114 -3.15 8.76 -9.68
N GLN A 115 -1.90 8.51 -10.08
CA GLN A 115 -1.58 7.93 -11.38
C GLN A 115 -2.15 6.52 -11.52
N LEU A 116 -2.09 5.70 -10.48
CA LEU A 116 -2.64 4.34 -10.50
C LEU A 116 -4.17 4.37 -10.64
N ASN A 117 -4.84 5.22 -9.86
CA ASN A 117 -6.30 5.38 -9.96
C ASN A 117 -6.72 5.90 -11.34
N ALA A 118 -5.98 6.88 -11.89
CA ALA A 118 -6.25 7.40 -13.23
C ALA A 118 -5.98 6.35 -14.33
N MET A 119 -4.99 5.47 -14.15
CA MET A 119 -4.70 4.37 -15.09
C MET A 119 -5.84 3.35 -15.15
N TYR A 120 -6.40 2.98 -13.99
CA TYR A 120 -7.38 1.90 -13.88
C TYR A 120 -8.83 2.37 -13.73
N GLY A 121 -9.10 3.67 -13.89
CA GLY A 121 -10.47 4.23 -13.82
C GLY A 121 -11.08 4.18 -12.42
N CYS A 122 -10.25 4.10 -11.37
CA CYS A 122 -10.74 4.08 -10.00
C CYS A 122 -11.31 5.46 -9.65
N ARG A 123 -12.61 5.50 -9.31
CA ARG A 123 -13.24 6.71 -8.78
C ARG A 123 -12.59 7.05 -7.45
N THR A 124 -11.84 8.15 -7.42
CA THR A 124 -11.42 8.74 -6.15
C THR A 124 -12.68 9.31 -5.49
N THR A 125 -13.40 8.50 -4.71
CA THR A 125 -14.28 9.05 -3.69
C THR A 125 -13.40 9.94 -2.82
N GLY A 126 -13.57 11.26 -2.92
CA GLY A 126 -12.69 12.22 -2.28
C GLY A 126 -12.56 11.92 -0.79
N THR A 127 -11.41 11.39 -0.37
CA THR A 127 -10.84 11.32 1.00
C THR A 127 -9.70 10.29 1.03
N GLY A 128 -8.52 10.68 0.55
CA GLY A 128 -7.40 9.72 0.57
C GLY A 128 -6.04 10.25 0.20
N GLY A 129 -5.68 11.46 0.61
CA GLY A 129 -4.31 11.97 0.52
C GLY A 129 -3.81 12.43 1.88
N GLY A 130 -2.96 11.63 2.51
CA GLY A 130 -1.83 12.06 3.36
C GLY A 130 -2.10 12.81 4.68
N GLY A 131 -1.70 12.16 5.77
CA GLY A 131 -1.06 12.74 6.97
C GLY A 131 -1.30 14.21 7.29
N GLY A 132 -2.12 14.45 8.32
CA GLY A 132 -2.15 15.66 9.11
C GLY A 132 -2.33 15.26 10.58
N THR A 133 -1.34 15.60 11.39
CA THR A 133 -1.41 15.69 12.85
C THR A 133 -2.55 16.61 13.29
N GLY A 134 -3.24 16.27 14.37
CA GLY A 134 -3.99 17.24 15.18
C GLY A 134 -5.52 17.10 15.14
N THR A 135 -6.04 16.66 16.29
CA THR A 135 -7.21 17.20 17.00
C THR A 135 -8.54 17.38 16.27
N GLY A 136 -9.50 16.51 16.61
CA GLY A 136 -10.82 16.89 17.13
C GLY A 136 -11.83 17.56 16.19
N GLY A 137 -13.08 17.07 16.26
CA GLY A 137 -14.26 17.83 15.86
C GLY A 137 -14.91 17.33 14.58
N GLY A 138 -15.99 16.57 14.72
CA GLY A 138 -16.68 15.94 13.60
C GLY A 138 -17.56 16.88 12.79
N THR A 139 -17.91 16.41 11.60
CA THR A 139 -19.26 16.54 11.01
C THR A 139 -19.50 15.36 10.05
N GLY A 140 -20.50 14.52 10.36
CA GLY A 140 -21.39 13.96 9.35
C GLY A 140 -20.98 12.77 8.46
N GLY A 141 -19.94 12.01 8.75
CA GLY A 141 -19.71 10.72 8.08
C GLY A 141 -20.48 9.60 8.76
N THR A 142 -21.48 9.00 8.11
CA THR A 142 -22.16 7.81 8.65
C THR A 142 -21.14 6.68 8.82
N CYS A 143 -21.00 6.21 10.07
CA CYS A 143 -20.12 5.10 10.40
C CYS A 143 -20.66 3.83 9.76
N ARG A 144 -19.91 3.23 8.84
CA ARG A 144 -20.30 2.02 8.10
C ARG A 144 -19.13 1.07 7.93
N ASP A 145 -19.44 -0.19 7.64
CA ASP A 145 -18.46 -1.18 7.21
C ASP A 145 -18.38 -1.17 5.69
N GLU A 146 -17.18 -0.96 5.17
CA GLU A 146 -16.90 -0.86 3.73
C GLU A 146 -16.35 -2.17 3.16
N ASN A 147 -16.12 -3.17 4.02
CA ASN A 147 -15.64 -4.49 3.64
C ASN A 147 -16.49 -5.59 4.29
N ALA A 148 -16.87 -6.59 3.51
CA ALA A 148 -17.63 -7.75 4.00
C ALA A 148 -16.92 -8.51 5.14
N MET A 149 -15.59 -8.40 5.23
CA MET A 149 -14.79 -9.03 6.30
C MET A 149 -14.68 -8.19 7.58
N CYS A 150 -15.27 -6.99 7.64
CA CYS A 150 -15.14 -6.10 8.80
C CYS A 150 -15.57 -6.77 10.12
N ALA A 151 -16.67 -7.51 10.11
CA ALA A 151 -17.14 -8.24 11.29
C ALA A 151 -16.13 -9.32 11.73
N ARG A 152 -15.55 -10.05 10.78
CA ARG A 152 -14.54 -11.10 11.03
C ARG A 152 -13.26 -10.50 11.62
N TRP A 153 -12.79 -9.40 11.05
CA TRP A 153 -11.58 -8.72 11.51
C TRP A 153 -11.77 -8.10 12.88
N ALA A 154 -12.94 -7.48 13.14
CA ALA A 154 -13.27 -6.99 14.47
C ALA A 154 -13.31 -8.13 15.52
N GLY A 155 -13.93 -9.27 15.19
CA GLY A 155 -13.94 -10.46 16.04
C GLY A 155 -12.55 -11.09 16.27
N SER A 156 -11.60 -10.83 15.38
CA SER A 156 -10.20 -11.27 15.47
C SER A 156 -9.30 -10.29 16.25
N GLY A 157 -9.88 -9.20 16.76
CA GLY A 157 -9.17 -8.17 17.52
C GLY A 157 -8.44 -7.14 16.65
N GLU A 158 -8.76 -7.03 15.36
CA GLU A 158 -8.13 -6.06 14.46
C GLU A 158 -8.47 -4.61 14.83
N CYS A 159 -9.57 -4.38 15.55
CA CYS A 159 -9.89 -3.04 16.05
C CYS A 159 -8.81 -2.51 17.01
N GLN A 160 -8.12 -3.39 17.74
CA GLN A 160 -7.01 -3.06 18.64
C GLN A 160 -5.65 -3.17 17.95
N LYS A 161 -5.47 -4.17 17.07
CA LYS A 161 -4.19 -4.40 16.38
C LYS A 161 -3.96 -3.45 15.20
N ASN A 162 -5.03 -3.08 14.50
CA ASN A 162 -5.01 -2.22 13.31
C ASN A 162 -6.11 -1.13 13.38
N PRO A 163 -6.11 -0.30 14.45
CA PRO A 163 -7.18 0.66 14.72
C PRO A 163 -7.34 1.69 13.61
N ARG A 164 -6.26 2.07 12.92
CA ARG A 164 -6.30 3.07 11.84
C ARG A 164 -7.10 2.60 10.63
N TYR A 165 -6.85 1.37 10.16
CA TYR A 165 -7.61 0.82 9.04
C TYR A 165 -9.03 0.47 9.46
N MET A 166 -9.16 -0.13 10.64
CA MET A 166 -10.42 -0.67 11.12
C MET A 166 -11.42 0.43 11.52
N LEU A 167 -11.01 1.52 12.16
CA LEU A 167 -11.91 2.64 12.46
C LEU A 167 -12.32 3.42 11.20
N LYS A 168 -11.49 3.38 10.16
CA LYS A 168 -11.79 4.04 8.88
C LYS A 168 -12.73 3.20 8.01
N SER A 169 -12.42 1.91 7.84
CA SER A 169 -13.05 1.05 6.83
C SER A 169 -14.07 0.07 7.43
N CYS A 170 -13.98 -0.19 8.74
CA CYS A 170 -14.79 -1.14 9.50
C CYS A 170 -15.36 -0.49 10.75
N CYS A 171 -15.76 0.77 10.60
CA CYS A 171 -16.13 1.65 11.68
C CYS A 171 -17.24 1.06 12.53
N LEU A 172 -18.26 0.48 11.91
CA LEU A 172 -19.43 -0.08 12.59
C LEU A 172 -19.02 -1.32 13.39
N SER A 173 -18.28 -2.23 12.76
CA SER A 173 -17.73 -3.43 13.39
C SER A 173 -16.86 -3.12 14.62
N CYS A 174 -16.10 -2.02 14.60
CA CYS A 174 -15.26 -1.62 15.75
C CYS A 174 -15.98 -0.79 16.81
N LYS A 175 -16.90 0.10 16.44
CA LYS A 175 -17.64 0.91 17.41
C LYS A 175 -18.66 0.09 18.19
N SER A 176 -19.21 -0.97 17.60
CA SER A 176 -20.13 -1.88 18.29
C SER A 176 -19.41 -2.95 19.13
N GLY A 177 -18.09 -2.84 19.36
CA GLY A 177 -17.34 -3.87 20.09
C GLY A 177 -17.38 -5.26 19.43
N GLY A 178 -17.41 -5.32 18.09
CA GLY A 178 -17.68 -6.56 17.35
C GLY A 178 -19.17 -6.91 17.33
N GLY A 179 -20.04 -5.91 17.36
CA GLY A 179 -21.49 -6.03 17.26
C GLY A 179 -22.00 -5.88 15.83
N GLY A 180 -21.63 -6.82 14.96
CA GLY A 180 -22.65 -7.36 14.04
C GLY A 180 -23.61 -8.21 14.87
N THR A 181 -24.78 -8.55 14.34
CA THR A 181 -25.68 -9.54 14.98
C THR A 181 -24.89 -10.82 15.27
N CYS A 182 -24.50 -10.99 16.53
CA CYS A 182 -23.72 -12.12 17.00
C CYS A 182 -24.61 -13.35 16.90
N THR A 183 -24.46 -14.06 15.79
CA THR A 183 -25.25 -15.21 15.40
C THR A 183 -24.31 -16.38 15.18
N ASP A 184 -24.83 -17.58 15.36
CA ASP A 184 -24.10 -18.79 15.02
C ASP A 184 -24.37 -19.08 13.55
N ALA A 185 -23.30 -19.13 12.76
CA ALA A 185 -23.34 -19.45 11.34
C ALA A 185 -23.56 -20.96 11.07
N SER A 186 -23.55 -21.79 12.11
CA SER A 186 -23.73 -23.23 12.04
C SER A 186 -24.58 -23.72 13.22
N THR A 187 -25.47 -24.69 12.94
CA THR A 187 -26.25 -25.39 13.96
C THR A 187 -25.37 -26.18 14.94
N ASN A 188 -24.12 -26.48 14.58
CA ASN A 188 -23.17 -27.20 15.42
C ASN A 188 -22.40 -26.31 16.41
N CYS A 189 -22.53 -24.99 16.30
CA CYS A 189 -21.83 -24.04 17.17
C CYS A 189 -22.02 -24.31 18.69
N PRO A 190 -23.21 -24.69 19.19
CA PRO A 190 -23.39 -25.01 20.60
C PRO A 190 -22.65 -26.29 21.04
N ALA A 191 -22.52 -27.27 20.15
CA ALA A 191 -21.78 -28.50 20.43
C ALA A 191 -20.27 -28.24 20.48
N TRP A 192 -19.76 -27.47 19.52
CA TRP A 192 -18.35 -27.08 19.50
C TRP A 192 -17.97 -26.17 20.66
N ALA A 193 -18.85 -25.26 21.08
CA ALA A 193 -18.64 -24.45 22.27
C ALA A 193 -18.53 -25.32 23.54
N ARG A 194 -19.45 -26.29 23.73
CA ARG A 194 -19.39 -27.25 24.83
C ARG A 194 -18.14 -28.15 24.80
N ALA A 195 -17.61 -28.43 23.61
CA ALA A 195 -16.36 -29.18 23.44
C ALA A 195 -15.09 -28.35 23.75
N GLY A 196 -15.24 -27.04 24.03
CA GLY A 196 -14.13 -26.14 24.38
C GLY A 196 -13.48 -25.45 23.18
N GLU A 197 -14.06 -25.55 21.99
CA GLU A 197 -13.49 -24.99 20.76
C GLU A 197 -13.37 -23.46 20.82
N CYS A 198 -14.18 -22.77 21.62
CA CYS A 198 -14.06 -21.32 21.80
C CYS A 198 -12.70 -20.88 22.33
N ARG A 199 -12.01 -21.76 23.08
CA ARG A 199 -10.64 -21.55 23.59
C ARG A 199 -9.58 -22.19 22.71
N ARG A 200 -9.85 -23.39 22.16
CA ARG A 200 -8.88 -24.14 21.33
C ARG A 200 -8.76 -23.60 19.91
N ASN A 201 -9.86 -23.11 19.34
CA ASN A 201 -9.93 -22.60 17.97
C ASN A 201 -10.61 -21.22 17.90
N PRO A 202 -10.07 -20.20 18.61
CA PRO A 202 -10.69 -18.88 18.70
C PRO A 202 -10.77 -18.17 17.35
N GLY A 203 -9.87 -18.48 16.41
CA GLY A 203 -9.85 -17.88 15.08
C GLY A 203 -11.05 -18.27 14.21
N TYR A 204 -11.54 -19.50 14.34
CA TYR A 204 -12.75 -19.97 13.65
C TYR A 204 -14.00 -19.71 14.47
N MET A 205 -13.95 -19.97 15.78
CA MET A 205 -15.13 -19.97 16.64
C MET A 205 -15.65 -18.57 16.93
N ARG A 206 -14.79 -17.57 17.14
CA ARG A 206 -15.24 -16.19 17.41
C ARG A 206 -16.03 -15.55 16.26
N PRO A 207 -15.62 -15.69 14.98
CA PRO A 207 -16.40 -15.11 13.88
C PRO A 207 -17.60 -15.96 13.45
N ASN A 208 -17.59 -17.28 13.63
CA ASN A 208 -18.64 -18.16 13.09
C ASN A 208 -19.60 -18.72 14.14
N CYS A 209 -19.20 -18.78 15.41
CA CYS A 209 -19.96 -19.34 16.52
C CYS A 209 -20.02 -18.37 17.68
N CYS A 210 -20.21 -17.09 17.33
CA CYS A 210 -20.13 -15.97 18.25
C CYS A 210 -21.12 -16.11 19.41
N ARG A 211 -22.37 -16.51 19.13
CA ARG A 211 -23.42 -16.61 20.16
C ARG A 211 -23.10 -17.74 21.11
N SER A 212 -22.76 -18.91 20.58
CA SER A 212 -22.38 -20.08 21.37
C SER A 212 -21.14 -19.85 22.23
N CYS A 213 -20.15 -19.10 21.75
CA CYS A 213 -18.93 -18.78 22.51
C CYS A 213 -19.07 -17.64 23.52
N ARG A 214 -20.17 -16.87 23.48
CA ARG A 214 -20.47 -15.85 24.51
C ARG A 214 -21.24 -16.43 25.70
N SER A 215 -21.83 -17.62 25.55
CA SER A 215 -22.61 -18.32 26.58
C SER A 215 -21.81 -19.35 27.39
N THR A 216 -20.51 -19.46 27.18
CA THR A 216 -19.57 -20.42 27.81
C THR A 216 -18.34 -19.71 28.33
#